data_AF-A0A8T4P037-F1
#
_entry.id   AF-A0A8T4P037-F1
#
_cell.length_a   1.000
_cell.length_b   1.000
_cell.length_c   1.000
_cell.angle_alpha   90.00
_cell.angle_beta   90.00
_cell.angle_gamma   90.00
#
_symmetry.space_group_name_H-M   'P 1'
#
loop_
_entity.id
_entity.type
_entity.pdbx_description
1 polymer ?
#
loop_
_entity_poly.entity_id
_entity_poly.type
_entity_poly.pdbx_seq_one_letter_code
_entity_poly.pdbx_strand_id
1 'polypeptide(L)'
;MAEEEFIPYKDISELNKELQGMGRKDISNKELHEAVQRLTQTISGMLEVFGAAAEQMKLEEREYEMEARKHEMIASKLDKVIEQNRTIAEAMVGIVDMVKERIVAPAKERDEMPKPREESLFKPKPFMEPRPFKPMEWQPRPEPAQRTQPMMAQPSMPQAMPPVAPQMAAPPDFGMPPIEQVPPPDFDLEEPFGLDEEPKKKGLFGMFKK
;
A
#
# COMPACT_ATOMS: atom_id res chain seq x y z
N MET A 1 14.06 -26.85 0.36
CA MET A 1 15.02 -27.68 1.11
C MET A 1 14.64 -27.52 2.56
N ALA A 2 14.10 -28.57 3.19
CA ALA A 2 13.72 -28.54 4.59
C ALA A 2 14.95 -28.93 5.40
N GLU A 3 15.42 -28.02 6.25
CA GLU A 3 16.42 -28.33 7.26
C GLU A 3 15.72 -29.14 8.36
N GLU A 4 15.97 -30.45 8.39
CA GLU A 4 15.63 -31.29 9.53
C GLU A 4 16.44 -30.79 10.73
N GLU A 5 15.75 -30.10 11.64
CA GLU A 5 16.29 -29.66 12.93
C GLU A 5 16.73 -30.90 13.73
N PHE A 6 18.03 -31.15 13.71
CA PHE A 6 18.66 -32.34 14.26
C PHE A 6 18.70 -32.21 15.79
N ILE A 7 17.67 -32.72 16.47
CA ILE A 7 17.71 -32.87 17.94
C ILE A 7 18.89 -33.80 18.28
N PRO A 8 19.89 -33.38 19.07
CA PRO A 8 21.05 -34.20 19.34
C PRO A 8 20.66 -35.45 20.13
N TYR A 9 20.99 -36.63 19.59
CA TYR A 9 20.75 -37.94 20.22
C TYR A 9 21.30 -38.07 21.66
N LYS A 10 22.29 -37.24 22.03
CA LYS A 10 22.82 -37.18 23.41
C LYS A 10 21.73 -36.84 24.41
N ASP A 11 20.91 -35.85 24.10
CA ASP A 11 19.89 -35.33 25.03
C ASP A 11 18.82 -36.38 25.29
N ILE A 12 18.43 -37.16 24.26
CA ILE A 12 17.46 -38.25 24.38
C ILE A 12 17.97 -39.37 25.32
N SER A 13 19.27 -39.68 25.24
CA SER A 13 19.88 -40.72 26.08
C SER A 13 20.06 -40.31 27.54
N GLU A 14 20.36 -39.04 27.80
CA GLU A 14 20.42 -38.49 29.16
C GLU A 14 19.02 -38.45 29.78
N LEU A 15 18.00 -38.03 29.02
CA LEU A 15 16.61 -38.03 29.46
C LEU A 15 16.13 -39.44 29.87
N ASN A 16 16.46 -40.44 29.06
CA ASN A 16 16.11 -41.84 29.35
C ASN A 16 16.77 -42.36 30.63
N LYS A 17 17.99 -41.90 30.93
CA LYS A 17 18.74 -42.30 32.11
C LYS A 17 18.17 -41.66 33.38
N GLU A 18 17.73 -40.41 33.32
CA GLU A 18 16.99 -39.76 34.40
C GLU A 18 15.63 -40.43 34.66
N LEU A 19 14.88 -40.75 33.60
CA LEU A 19 13.60 -41.46 33.70
C LEU A 19 13.73 -42.84 34.38
N GLN A 20 14.76 -43.61 34.05
CA GLN A 20 15.03 -44.89 34.73
C GLN A 20 15.47 -44.72 36.19
N GLY A 21 16.12 -43.61 36.53
CA GLY A 21 16.53 -43.30 37.91
C GLY A 21 15.36 -42.94 38.83
N MET A 22 14.29 -42.36 38.30
CA MET A 22 13.11 -41.98 39.08
C MET A 22 12.15 -43.14 39.37
N GLY A 23 12.13 -44.18 38.54
CA GLY A 23 11.16 -45.29 38.62
C GLY A 23 11.25 -46.24 39.83
N ARG A 24 12.13 -45.99 40.82
CA ARG A 24 12.31 -46.86 42.00
C ARG A 24 12.02 -46.22 43.35
N LYS A 25 11.69 -44.94 43.40
CA LYS A 25 11.25 -44.28 44.64
C LYS A 25 9.73 -44.21 44.62
N ASP A 26 9.07 -44.54 45.72
CA ASP A 26 7.64 -44.34 45.88
C ASP A 26 7.35 -42.84 45.73
N ILE A 27 6.99 -42.42 44.51
CA ILE A 27 6.65 -41.03 44.20
C ILE A 27 5.43 -40.69 45.04
N SER A 28 5.57 -39.67 45.87
CA SER A 28 4.47 -39.20 46.70
C SER A 28 3.34 -38.72 45.79
N ASN A 29 2.08 -39.04 46.12
CA ASN A 29 0.91 -38.49 45.42
C ASN A 29 0.97 -36.95 45.28
N LYS A 30 1.65 -36.27 46.21
CA LYS A 30 1.89 -34.83 46.16
C LYS A 30 2.84 -34.42 45.03
N GLU A 31 3.95 -35.13 44.86
CA GLU A 31 4.93 -34.86 43.80
C GLU A 31 4.33 -35.11 42.41
N LEU A 32 3.50 -36.15 42.27
CA LEU A 32 2.76 -36.43 41.04
C LEU A 32 1.79 -35.28 40.72
N HIS A 33 1.05 -34.78 41.71
CA HIS A 33 0.11 -33.67 41.49
C HIS A 33 0.84 -32.37 41.07
N GLU A 34 1.97 -32.06 41.73
CA GLU A 34 2.82 -30.92 41.35
C GLU A 34 3.41 -31.07 39.94
N ALA A 35 3.78 -32.28 39.53
CA ALA A 35 4.25 -32.55 38.17
C ALA A 35 3.15 -32.33 37.12
N VAL A 36 1.92 -32.80 37.39
CA VAL A 36 0.76 -32.61 36.49
C VAL A 36 0.38 -31.13 36.40
N GLN A 37 0.41 -30.39 37.51
CA GLN A 37 0.17 -28.94 37.50
C GLN A 37 1.22 -28.19 36.66
N ARG A 38 2.50 -28.51 36.85
CA ARG A 38 3.58 -27.93 36.04
C ARG A 38 3.42 -28.25 34.56
N LEU A 39 3.10 -29.50 34.23
CA LEU A 39 2.83 -29.91 32.84
C LEU A 39 1.67 -29.11 32.24
N THR A 40 0.57 -28.95 32.98
CA THR A 40 -0.59 -28.19 32.53
C THR A 40 -0.23 -26.73 32.29
N GLN A 41 0.54 -26.11 33.19
CA GLN A 41 1.03 -24.74 33.01
C GLN A 41 1.93 -24.61 31.78
N THR A 42 2.85 -25.55 31.57
CA THR A 42 3.72 -25.56 30.38
C THR A 42 2.90 -25.69 29.09
N ILE A 43 1.89 -26.57 29.06
CA ILE A 43 1.01 -26.73 27.90
C ILE A 43 0.21 -25.44 27.65
N SER A 44 -0.37 -24.83 28.68
CA SER A 44 -1.08 -23.56 28.55
C SER A 44 -0.17 -22.45 28.01
N GLY A 45 1.06 -22.34 28.54
CA GLY A 45 2.03 -21.36 28.04
C GLY A 45 2.44 -21.63 26.59
N MET A 46 2.57 -22.89 26.19
CA MET A 46 2.84 -23.25 24.80
C MET A 46 1.66 -22.89 23.87
N LEU A 47 0.42 -23.11 24.31
CA LEU A 47 -0.78 -22.71 23.56
C LEU A 47 -0.89 -21.19 23.42
N GLU A 48 -0.53 -20.43 24.46
CA GLU A 48 -0.49 -18.96 24.39
C GLU A 48 0.56 -18.48 23.38
N VAL A 49 1.76 -19.06 23.39
CA VAL A 49 2.81 -18.73 22.41
C VAL A 49 2.36 -19.07 20.99
N PHE A 50 1.74 -20.23 20.77
CA PHE A 50 1.19 -20.58 19.46
C PHE A 50 0.05 -19.65 19.03
N GLY A 51 -0.80 -19.23 19.97
CA GLY A 51 -1.85 -18.25 19.70
C GLY A 51 -1.28 -16.91 19.26
N ALA A 52 -0.30 -16.38 20.00
CA ALA A 52 0.38 -15.13 19.65
C ALA A 52 1.13 -15.23 18.31
N ALA A 53 1.81 -16.34 18.05
CA ALA A 53 2.49 -16.56 16.78
C ALA A 53 1.50 -16.64 15.60
N ALA A 54 0.36 -17.32 15.77
CA ALA A 54 -0.67 -17.39 14.73
C ALA A 54 -1.30 -16.02 14.44
N GLU A 55 -1.52 -15.20 15.48
CA GLU A 55 -2.01 -13.84 15.31
C GLU A 55 -0.98 -12.95 14.59
N GLN A 56 0.29 -13.06 14.96
CA GLN A 56 1.40 -12.35 14.30
C GLN A 56 1.50 -12.71 12.82
N MET A 57 1.44 -14.01 12.47
CA MET A 57 1.46 -14.46 11.08
C MET A 57 0.29 -13.89 10.26
N LYS A 58 -0.90 -13.79 10.86
CA LYS A 58 -2.07 -13.20 10.22
C LYS A 58 -1.89 -11.69 9.97
N LEU A 59 -1.25 -10.98 10.89
CA LEU A 59 -0.93 -9.56 10.71
C LEU A 59 0.09 -9.37 9.58
N GLU A 60 1.15 -10.18 9.56
CA GLU A 60 2.15 -10.16 8.49
C GLU A 60 1.52 -10.44 7.12
N GLU A 61 0.64 -11.44 7.00
CA GLU A 61 -0.06 -11.73 5.74
C GLU A 61 -0.86 -10.52 5.23
N ARG A 62 -1.51 -9.78 6.14
CA ARG A 62 -2.24 -8.56 5.81
C ARG A 62 -1.31 -7.43 5.38
N GLU A 63 -0.14 -7.30 6.00
CA GLU A 63 0.87 -6.32 5.61
C GLU A 63 1.42 -6.62 4.21
N TYR A 64 1.71 -7.89 3.92
CA TYR A 64 2.11 -8.33 2.58
C TYR A 64 1.03 -8.04 1.53
N GLU A 65 -0.25 -8.25 1.85
CA GLU A 65 -1.33 -7.92 0.92
C GLU A 65 -1.40 -6.41 0.63
N MET A 66 -1.26 -5.56 1.66
CA MET A 66 -1.22 -4.11 1.48
C MET A 66 0.00 -3.65 0.68
N GLU A 67 1.16 -4.26 0.89
CA GLU A 67 2.36 -3.97 0.12
C GLU A 67 2.23 -4.42 -1.34
N ALA A 68 1.66 -5.60 -1.59
CA ALA A 68 1.37 -6.08 -2.93
C ALA A 68 0.46 -5.11 -3.71
N ARG A 69 -0.61 -4.61 -3.07
CA ARG A 69 -1.51 -3.60 -3.67
C ARG A 69 -0.78 -2.30 -3.99
N LYS A 70 0.16 -1.85 -3.14
CA LYS A 70 0.98 -0.67 -3.42
C LYS A 70 1.88 -0.89 -4.62
N HIS A 71 2.53 -2.05 -4.71
CA HIS A 71 3.36 -2.41 -5.86
C HIS A 71 2.56 -2.47 -7.16
N GLU A 72 1.34 -3.03 -7.12
CA GLU A 72 0.43 -3.06 -8.26
C GLU A 72 0.05 -1.65 -8.72
N MET A 73 -0.28 -0.75 -7.79
CA MET A 73 -0.56 0.65 -8.11
C MET A 73 0.65 1.36 -8.74
N ILE A 74 1.87 1.10 -8.26
CA ILE A 74 3.10 1.66 -8.82
C ILE A 74 3.32 1.13 -10.24
N ALA A 75 3.17 -0.18 -10.46
CA ALA A 75 3.28 -0.81 -11.77
C ALA A 75 2.30 -0.20 -12.77
N SER A 76 1.02 -0.06 -12.40
CA SER A 76 0.00 0.58 -13.24
C SER A 76 0.36 2.04 -13.59
N LYS A 77 0.94 2.80 -12.67
CA LYS A 77 1.42 4.16 -12.95
C LYS A 77 2.61 4.18 -13.90
N LEU A 78 3.55 3.23 -13.76
CA LEU A 78 4.69 3.09 -14.67
C LEU A 78 4.24 2.74 -16.08
N ASP A 79 3.28 1.84 -16.24
CA ASP A 79 2.72 1.49 -17.55
C ASP A 79 2.09 2.71 -18.24
N LYS A 80 1.37 3.54 -17.50
CA LYS A 80 0.82 4.81 -18.02
C LYS A 80 1.92 5.76 -18.49
N VAL A 81 3.03 5.87 -17.74
CA VAL A 81 4.18 6.69 -18.13
C VAL A 81 4.86 6.14 -19.39
N ILE A 82 4.98 4.81 -19.50
CA ILE A 82 5.53 4.16 -20.70
C ILE A 82 4.65 4.46 -21.92
N GLU A 83 3.32 4.33 -21.79
CA GLU A 83 2.38 4.61 -22.89
C GLU A 83 2.39 6.09 -23.31
N GLN A 84 2.50 7.00 -22.35
CA GLN A 84 2.68 8.43 -22.63
C GLN A 84 3.99 8.69 -23.38
N ASN A 85 5.10 8.11 -22.92
CA ASN A 85 6.40 8.25 -23.58
C ASN A 85 6.38 7.67 -25.00
N ARG A 86 5.70 6.55 -25.21
CA ARG A 86 5.47 5.98 -26.54
C ARG A 86 4.71 6.95 -27.45
N THR A 87 3.60 7.49 -26.95
CA THR A 87 2.78 8.46 -27.69
C THR A 87 3.60 9.71 -28.09
N ILE A 88 4.41 10.24 -27.16
CA ILE A 88 5.29 11.39 -27.43
C ILE A 88 6.32 11.03 -28.51
N ALA A 89 6.94 9.86 -28.41
CA ALA A 89 7.93 9.42 -29.40
C ALA A 89 7.31 9.27 -30.79
N GLU A 90 6.13 8.68 -30.90
CA GLU A 90 5.39 8.55 -32.17
C GLU A 90 5.04 9.93 -32.76
N ALA A 91 4.60 10.88 -31.92
CA ALA A 91 4.33 12.25 -32.36
C ALA A 91 5.60 12.97 -32.87
N MET A 92 6.74 12.79 -32.19
CA MET A 92 8.02 13.36 -32.65
C MET A 92 8.45 12.80 -34.00
N VAL A 93 8.30 11.48 -34.22
CA VAL A 93 8.58 10.86 -35.53
C VAL A 93 7.68 11.45 -36.61
N GLY A 94 6.38 11.61 -36.34
CA GLY A 94 5.44 12.24 -37.27
C GLY A 94 5.82 13.69 -37.64
N ILE A 95 6.28 14.48 -36.66
CA ILE A 95 6.78 15.85 -36.92
C ILE A 95 8.01 15.81 -37.83
N VAL A 96 8.95 14.91 -37.55
CA VAL A 96 10.16 14.76 -38.38
C VAL A 96 9.81 14.40 -39.82
N ASP A 97 8.84 13.52 -40.03
CA ASP A 97 8.41 13.12 -41.37
C ASP A 97 7.71 14.25 -42.13
N MET A 98 6.83 15.01 -41.46
CA MET A 98 6.22 16.23 -42.06
C MET A 98 7.27 17.28 -42.44
N VAL A 99 8.31 17.46 -41.61
CA VAL A 99 9.40 18.40 -41.89
C VAL A 99 10.24 17.92 -43.07
N LYS A 100 10.56 16.62 -43.15
CA LYS A 100 11.27 16.04 -44.30
C LYS A 100 10.48 16.23 -45.60
N GLU A 101 9.17 15.99 -45.59
CA GLU A 101 8.31 16.19 -46.75
C GLU A 101 8.36 17.65 -47.24
N ARG A 102 8.27 18.62 -46.33
CA ARG A 102 8.36 20.06 -46.66
C ARG A 102 9.74 20.49 -47.19
N ILE A 103 10.83 19.88 -46.71
CA ILE A 103 12.20 20.21 -47.14
C ILE A 103 12.56 19.51 -48.46
N VAL A 104 12.04 18.31 -48.73
CA VAL A 104 12.36 17.52 -49.93
C VAL A 104 11.43 17.83 -51.10
N ALA A 105 10.19 18.26 -50.86
CA ALA A 105 9.24 18.63 -51.91
C ALA A 105 9.43 19.99 -52.66
N PRO A 106 10.33 20.95 -52.31
CA PRO A 106 10.27 22.28 -52.91
C PRO A 106 10.92 22.41 -54.31
N ALA A 107 11.21 21.33 -55.02
CA ALA A 107 11.90 21.42 -56.33
C ALA A 107 11.03 21.16 -57.57
N LYS A 108 9.78 20.67 -57.45
CA LYS A 108 8.98 20.30 -58.65
C LYS A 108 7.68 21.06 -58.89
N GLU A 109 7.18 21.86 -57.95
CA GLU A 109 5.90 22.60 -58.11
C GLU A 109 6.03 24.13 -57.96
N ARG A 110 7.27 24.66 -58.03
CA ARG A 110 7.52 26.10 -57.90
C ARG A 110 7.54 26.86 -59.23
N ASP A 111 6.97 26.31 -60.30
CA ASP A 111 6.97 26.94 -61.63
C ASP A 111 5.65 27.64 -62.01
N GLU A 112 4.63 27.60 -61.15
CA GLU A 112 3.40 28.38 -61.34
C GLU A 112 2.98 29.08 -60.05
N MET A 113 3.81 30.02 -59.59
CA MET A 113 3.36 30.97 -58.58
C MET A 113 2.48 32.03 -59.26
N PRO A 114 1.19 32.20 -58.89
CA PRO A 114 0.41 33.33 -59.37
C PRO A 114 1.06 34.62 -58.85
N LYS A 115 1.31 35.56 -59.75
CA LYS A 115 1.84 36.89 -59.41
C LYS A 115 1.03 37.49 -58.25
N PRO A 116 1.70 38.06 -57.23
CA PRO A 116 1.00 38.76 -56.15
C PRO A 116 0.18 39.90 -56.75
N ARG A 117 -1.14 39.82 -56.62
CA ARG A 117 -2.01 40.95 -56.91
C ARG A 117 -1.79 41.95 -55.78
N GLU A 118 -1.27 43.13 -56.12
CA GLU A 118 -1.11 44.27 -55.21
C GLU A 118 -2.47 44.80 -54.76
N GLU A 119 -3.17 44.08 -53.89
CA GLU A 119 -4.30 44.65 -53.15
C GLU A 119 -3.79 45.14 -51.80
N SER A 120 -3.21 46.34 -51.87
CA SER A 120 -3.29 47.36 -50.82
C SER A 120 -4.65 47.32 -50.13
N LEU A 121 -4.69 47.12 -48.80
CA LEU A 121 -5.68 47.71 -47.87
C LEU A 121 -5.64 47.16 -46.42
N PHE A 122 -4.59 46.44 -45.99
CA PHE A 122 -4.44 46.15 -44.55
C PHE A 122 -3.82 47.35 -43.81
N LYS A 123 -4.69 48.21 -43.29
CA LYS A 123 -4.32 49.19 -42.26
C LYS A 123 -3.75 48.42 -41.05
N PRO A 124 -2.54 48.74 -40.57
CA PRO A 124 -1.99 48.10 -39.39
C PRO A 124 -2.89 48.39 -38.20
N LYS A 125 -3.40 47.34 -37.56
CA LYS A 125 -4.00 47.48 -36.23
C LYS A 125 -2.90 47.99 -35.28
N PRO A 126 -3.20 48.97 -34.43
CA PRO A 126 -2.22 49.51 -33.48
C PRO A 126 -1.67 48.38 -32.63
N PHE A 127 -0.34 48.34 -32.59
CA PHE A 127 0.48 47.52 -31.72
C PHE A 127 -0.03 47.69 -30.28
N MET A 128 -0.71 46.67 -29.75
CA MET A 128 -0.98 46.63 -28.32
C MET A 128 0.36 46.39 -27.63
N GLU A 129 0.79 47.40 -26.85
CA GLU A 129 1.96 47.28 -26.00
C GLU A 129 1.87 45.99 -25.15
N PRO A 130 2.97 45.24 -25.03
CA PRO A 130 3.02 44.09 -24.14
C PRO A 130 2.71 44.61 -22.73
N ARG A 131 1.58 44.17 -22.17
CA ARG A 131 1.25 44.51 -20.79
C ARG A 131 2.41 44.02 -19.91
N PRO A 132 2.99 44.88 -19.06
CA PRO A 132 4.03 44.48 -18.14
C PRO A 132 3.50 43.32 -17.29
N PHE A 133 4.25 42.23 -17.29
CA PHE A 133 3.99 41.06 -16.48
C PHE A 133 4.02 41.51 -15.01
N LYS A 134 2.85 41.81 -14.44
CA LYS A 134 2.75 42.04 -13.01
C LYS A 134 3.03 40.68 -12.35
N PRO A 135 4.01 40.58 -11.44
CA PRO A 135 4.17 39.39 -10.63
C PRO A 135 2.81 39.08 -10.02
N MET A 136 2.34 37.87 -10.21
CA MET A 136 1.11 37.41 -9.60
C MET A 136 1.37 37.42 -8.10
N GLU A 137 0.96 38.49 -7.43
CA GLU A 137 0.88 38.53 -5.98
C GLU A 137 -0.03 37.36 -5.61
N TRP A 138 0.59 36.34 -5.02
CA TRP A 138 -0.09 35.21 -4.42
C TRP A 138 -1.07 35.77 -3.39
N GLN A 139 -2.31 36.02 -3.80
CA GLN A 139 -3.38 36.24 -2.86
C GLN A 139 -3.58 34.92 -2.13
N PRO A 140 -3.45 34.89 -0.79
CA PRO A 140 -3.77 33.70 -0.02
C PRO A 140 -5.20 33.31 -0.38
N ARG A 141 -5.34 32.08 -0.87
CA ARG A 141 -6.62 31.48 -1.19
C ARG A 141 -7.52 31.63 0.05
N PRO A 142 -8.73 32.21 -0.07
CA PRO A 142 -9.63 32.31 1.06
C PRO A 142 -9.87 30.90 1.61
N GLU A 143 -9.56 30.73 2.90
CA GLU A 143 -9.76 29.47 3.60
C GLU A 143 -11.22 29.02 3.40
N PRO A 144 -11.47 27.75 3.07
CA PRO A 144 -12.82 27.24 3.00
C PRO A 144 -13.47 27.40 4.38
N ALA A 145 -14.59 28.12 4.42
CA ALA A 145 -15.40 28.27 5.61
C ALA A 145 -15.64 26.89 6.24
N GLN A 146 -15.09 26.69 7.43
CA GLN A 146 -15.23 25.45 8.19
C GLN A 146 -16.72 25.17 8.34
N ARG A 147 -17.18 24.16 7.60
CA ARG A 147 -18.54 23.64 7.68
C ARG A 147 -18.65 23.01 9.05
N THR A 148 -19.27 23.71 9.99
CA THR A 148 -19.62 23.22 11.31
C THR A 148 -20.41 21.92 11.14
N GLN A 149 -19.78 20.79 11.45
CA GLN A 149 -20.50 19.53 11.55
C GLN A 149 -21.48 19.65 12.73
N PRO A 150 -22.73 19.16 12.59
CA PRO A 150 -23.65 19.08 13.71
C PRO A 150 -23.09 18.10 14.73
N MET A 151 -22.86 18.58 15.96
CA MET A 151 -22.52 17.74 17.10
C MET A 151 -23.64 16.73 17.33
N MET A 152 -23.41 15.47 16.95
CA MET A 152 -24.21 14.35 17.45
C MET A 152 -23.97 14.26 18.96
N ALA A 153 -25.04 14.45 19.73
CA ALA A 153 -25.04 14.33 21.16
C ALA A 153 -24.55 12.93 21.58
N GLN A 154 -23.40 12.90 22.25
CA GLN A 154 -22.85 11.69 22.86
C GLN A 154 -23.63 11.41 24.17
N PRO A 155 -24.10 10.18 24.42
CA PRO A 155 -24.70 9.83 25.71
C PRO A 155 -23.61 9.82 26.79
N SER A 156 -23.82 10.65 27.81
CA SER A 156 -22.99 10.74 29.01
C SER A 156 -23.00 9.42 29.79
N MET A 157 -21.87 8.71 29.79
CA MET A 157 -21.60 7.62 30.73
C MET A 157 -21.09 8.19 32.06
N PRO A 158 -21.49 7.64 33.21
CA PRO A 158 -21.04 8.10 34.52
C PRO A 158 -19.56 7.79 34.77
N GLN A 159 -18.83 8.83 35.21
CA GLN A 159 -17.45 8.81 35.69
C GLN A 159 -17.27 7.84 36.87
N ALA A 160 -16.32 6.92 36.73
CA ALA A 160 -15.58 6.34 37.86
C ALA A 160 -14.09 6.67 37.66
N MET A 161 -13.53 7.46 38.57
CA MET A 161 -12.12 7.87 38.55
C MET A 161 -11.21 6.78 39.14
N PRO A 162 -10.06 6.50 38.51
CA PRO A 162 -8.88 5.97 39.20
C PRO A 162 -7.87 7.08 39.54
N PRO A 163 -6.98 6.85 40.53
CA PRO A 163 -6.07 7.87 41.06
C PRO A 163 -4.92 8.23 40.11
N VAL A 164 -4.53 9.49 40.20
CA VAL A 164 -3.51 10.19 39.41
C VAL A 164 -2.11 9.63 39.68
N ALA A 165 -1.40 9.22 38.63
CA ALA A 165 0.03 8.94 38.66
C ALA A 165 0.85 10.21 38.35
N PRO A 166 2.13 10.30 38.77
CA PRO A 166 2.94 11.51 38.62
C PRO A 166 3.31 11.75 37.15
N GLN A 167 3.01 12.94 36.63
CA GLN A 167 3.38 13.40 35.29
C GLN A 167 4.90 13.49 35.15
N MET A 168 5.47 12.69 34.25
CA MET A 168 6.80 12.97 33.69
C MET A 168 6.67 14.04 32.61
N ALA A 169 7.56 15.03 32.69
CA ALA A 169 7.64 16.16 31.78
C ALA A 169 7.81 15.69 30.32
N ALA A 170 6.89 16.12 29.46
CA ALA A 170 7.00 15.95 28.02
C ALA A 170 8.03 16.95 27.44
N PRO A 171 8.81 16.57 26.42
CA PRO A 171 9.72 17.47 25.71
C PRO A 171 8.95 18.51 24.87
N PRO A 172 9.57 19.66 24.56
CA PRO A 172 8.94 20.75 23.82
C PRO A 172 8.56 20.32 22.39
N ASP A 173 7.29 20.52 22.07
CA ASP A 173 6.66 20.30 20.78
C ASP A 173 7.22 21.30 19.74
N PHE A 174 8.09 20.81 18.86
CA PHE A 174 8.56 21.57 17.70
C PHE A 174 7.46 21.52 16.64
N GLY A 175 6.63 22.58 16.63
CA GLY A 175 5.48 22.71 15.74
C GLY A 175 5.83 22.43 14.27
N MET A 176 5.46 21.24 13.81
CA MET A 176 5.34 20.97 12.39
C MET A 176 4.10 21.69 11.84
N PRO A 177 4.20 22.32 10.66
CA PRO A 177 3.04 22.92 10.02
C PRO A 177 1.97 21.85 9.76
N PRO A 178 0.68 22.19 9.91
CA PRO A 178 -0.40 21.25 9.68
C PRO A 178 -0.31 20.74 8.24
N ILE A 179 -0.15 19.43 8.10
CA ILE A 179 -0.24 18.74 6.82
C ILE A 179 -1.70 18.91 6.38
N GLU A 180 -1.95 19.74 5.36
CA GLU A 180 -3.23 19.81 4.67
C GLU A 180 -3.58 18.39 4.21
N GLN A 181 -4.56 17.77 4.87
CA GLN A 181 -5.16 16.53 4.42
C GLN A 181 -5.84 16.81 3.09
N VAL A 182 -5.15 16.49 2.00
CA VAL A 182 -5.77 16.45 0.67
C VAL A 182 -6.91 15.44 0.77
N PRO A 183 -8.17 15.84 0.47
CA PRO A 183 -9.28 14.90 0.51
C PRO A 183 -8.95 13.72 -0.42
N PRO A 184 -9.25 12.49 0.01
CA PRO A 184 -9.01 11.32 -0.82
C PRO A 184 -9.72 11.54 -2.16
N PRO A 185 -9.10 11.17 -3.29
CA PRO A 185 -9.78 11.20 -4.58
C PRO A 185 -11.05 10.34 -4.46
N ASP A 186 -12.19 10.92 -4.84
CA ASP A 186 -13.45 10.19 -4.99
C ASP A 186 -13.25 9.12 -6.07
N PHE A 187 -12.83 7.93 -5.63
CA PHE A 187 -12.91 6.72 -6.42
C PHE A 187 -14.39 6.33 -6.45
N ASP A 188 -15.09 6.84 -7.46
CA ASP A 188 -16.37 6.33 -7.90
C ASP A 188 -16.12 4.95 -8.54
N LEU A 189 -15.90 3.97 -7.66
CA LEU A 189 -15.76 2.57 -7.99
C LEU A 189 -17.17 2.02 -8.18
N GLU A 190 -17.72 2.23 -9.38
CA GLU A 190 -18.84 1.42 -9.85
C GLU A 190 -18.39 -0.06 -9.82
N GLU A 191 -18.79 -0.77 -8.76
CA GLU A 191 -18.72 -2.22 -8.65
C GLU A 191 -19.75 -2.85 -9.59
N PRO A 192 -19.36 -3.61 -10.62
CA PRO A 192 -20.15 -4.74 -11.03
C PRO A 192 -19.80 -5.92 -10.12
N PHE A 193 -20.75 -6.24 -9.26
CA PHE A 193 -20.91 -7.55 -8.63
C PHE A 193 -20.56 -8.68 -9.63
N GLY A 194 -19.58 -9.50 -9.25
CA GLY A 194 -19.25 -10.78 -9.87
C GLY A 194 -19.11 -11.85 -8.79
N LEU A 195 -20.22 -12.15 -8.11
CA LEU A 195 -20.38 -13.34 -7.28
C LEU A 195 -20.42 -14.60 -8.16
N ASP A 196 -19.87 -15.68 -7.61
CA ASP A 196 -20.06 -17.09 -7.97
C ASP A 196 -19.19 -17.68 -9.09
N GLU A 197 -17.98 -18.11 -8.75
CA GLU A 197 -17.44 -19.37 -9.29
C GLU A 197 -16.86 -20.25 -8.17
N GLU A 198 -17.66 -21.24 -7.74
CA GLU A 198 -17.22 -22.36 -6.92
C GLU A 198 -16.17 -23.21 -7.65
N PRO A 199 -14.97 -23.47 -7.08
CA PRO A 199 -14.08 -24.46 -7.64
C PRO A 199 -14.62 -25.87 -7.36
N LYS A 200 -15.17 -26.51 -8.40
CA LYS A 200 -15.56 -27.93 -8.38
C LYS A 200 -14.34 -28.82 -8.07
N LYS A 201 -14.31 -29.35 -6.84
CA LYS A 201 -13.43 -30.45 -6.40
C LYS A 201 -13.66 -31.68 -7.31
N LYS A 202 -12.76 -31.90 -8.28
CA LYS A 202 -12.64 -33.20 -8.96
C LYS A 202 -11.83 -34.13 -8.06
N GLY A 203 -12.49 -35.18 -7.56
CA GLY A 203 -11.89 -36.23 -6.75
C GLY A 203 -10.82 -37.01 -7.51
N LEU A 204 -9.64 -37.13 -6.90
CA LEU A 204 -8.52 -37.95 -7.35
C LEU A 204 -8.37 -39.19 -6.46
N PHE A 205 -9.48 -39.87 -6.14
CA PHE A 205 -9.46 -41.17 -5.47
C PHE A 205 -9.95 -42.23 -6.45
N GLY A 206 -9.03 -42.90 -7.13
CA GLY A 206 -9.43 -43.91 -8.12
C GLY A 206 -8.33 -44.74 -8.79
N MET A 207 -7.07 -44.64 -8.38
CA MET A 207 -6.03 -45.51 -8.90
C MET A 207 -5.16 -45.96 -7.75
N PHE A 208 -5.37 -47.19 -7.27
CA PHE A 208 -4.35 -48.15 -6.81
C PHE A 208 -5.07 -49.36 -6.22
N LYS A 209 -5.54 -50.24 -7.10
CA LYS A 209 -5.78 -51.65 -6.80
C LYS A 209 -5.48 -52.46 -8.05
N LYS A 210 -4.25 -52.98 -8.12
CA LYS A 210 -3.97 -54.29 -8.71
C LYS A 210 -2.61 -54.78 -8.23
#